data_AF-A0A8F9TYY0-F1
#
_entry.id   AF-A0A8F9TYY0-F1
#
_cell.length_a   1.000
_cell.length_b   1.000
_cell.length_c   1.000
_cell.angle_alpha   90.00
_cell.angle_beta   90.00
_cell.angle_gamma   90.00
#
_symmetry.space_group_name_H-M   'P 1'
#
loop_
_entity.id
_entity.type
_entity.pdbx_description
1 polymer ?
#
loop_
_entity_poly.entity_id
_entity_poly.type
_entity_poly.pdbx_seq_one_letter_code
_entity_poly.pdbx_strand_id
1 'polypeptide(L)'
;MASKSASTPAPLTFDLPATLIDKVQSAVRSNGPGPKSVSEVVRLAVTEFDFDTFNPVREPHRQISVRLPGDLRTLLNRTARRKRASLGELVRAALEALPMVRPRKAPAKKRR
;
A
#
# COMPACT_ATOMS: atom_id res chain seq x y z
N MET A 1 11.13 -19.07 34.08
CA MET A 1 9.68 -18.80 34.04
C MET A 1 9.47 -17.37 33.55
N ALA A 2 9.26 -17.16 32.25
CA ALA A 2 8.93 -15.83 31.72
C ALA A 2 7.42 -15.65 31.82
N SER A 3 6.96 -14.70 32.62
CA SER A 3 5.54 -14.31 32.64
C SER A 3 5.20 -13.70 31.28
N LYS A 4 4.36 -14.39 30.50
CA LYS A 4 3.65 -13.77 29.39
C LYS A 4 2.70 -12.74 29.99
N SER A 5 3.14 -11.49 30.14
CA SER A 5 2.21 -10.38 30.35
C SER A 5 1.27 -10.36 29.16
N ALA A 6 -0.01 -10.66 29.37
CA ALA A 6 -1.03 -10.50 28.35
C ALA A 6 -1.02 -9.02 27.91
N SER A 7 -0.41 -8.73 26.76
CA SER A 7 -0.29 -7.36 26.27
C SER A 7 -1.68 -6.86 25.92
N THR A 8 -2.09 -5.73 26.50
CA THR A 8 -3.31 -5.03 26.13
C THR A 8 -3.33 -4.84 24.60
N PRO A 9 -4.45 -5.16 23.90
CA PRO A 9 -4.52 -4.97 22.46
C PRO A 9 -4.35 -3.49 22.11
N ALA A 10 -3.30 -3.18 21.35
CA ALA A 10 -3.02 -1.84 20.85
C ALA A 10 -3.75 -1.57 19.52
N PRO A 11 -4.12 -0.32 19.22
CA PRO A 11 -4.76 0.02 17.95
C PRO A 11 -3.80 -0.22 16.79
N LEU A 12 -4.30 -0.91 15.76
CA LEU A 12 -3.62 -1.10 14.48
C LEU A 12 -4.38 -0.33 13.40
N THR A 13 -3.70 0.60 12.72
CA THR A 13 -4.30 1.44 11.67
C THR A 13 -3.78 1.03 10.30
N PHE A 14 -4.71 0.75 9.38
CA PHE A 14 -4.44 0.41 7.99
C PHE A 14 -5.61 0.89 7.13
N ASP A 15 -5.36 1.10 5.83
CA ASP A 15 -6.39 1.44 4.86
C ASP A 15 -7.03 0.18 4.24
N LEU A 16 -8.31 0.28 3.90
CA LEU A 16 -9.06 -0.74 3.18
C LEU A 16 -9.83 -0.11 2.02
N PRO A 17 -9.90 -0.78 0.85
CA PRO A 17 -10.84 -0.43 -0.20
C PRO A 17 -12.29 -0.38 0.32
N ALA A 18 -13.08 0.57 -0.19
CA ALA A 18 -14.50 0.72 0.21
C ALA A 18 -15.30 -0.58 0.06
N THR A 19 -15.02 -1.36 -0.99
CA THR A 19 -15.65 -2.67 -1.23
C THR A 19 -15.36 -3.68 -0.11
N LEU A 20 -14.16 -3.64 0.49
CA LEU A 20 -13.83 -4.48 1.65
C LEU A 20 -14.46 -3.93 2.93
N ILE A 21 -14.57 -2.61 3.08
CA ILE A 21 -15.29 -2.00 4.20
C ILE A 21 -16.75 -2.46 4.19
N ASP A 22 -17.41 -2.43 3.04
CA ASP A 22 -18.79 -2.91 2.89
C ASP A 22 -18.91 -4.38 3.27
N LYS A 23 -17.99 -5.24 2.78
CA LYS A 23 -17.95 -6.66 3.14
C LYS A 23 -17.82 -6.87 4.65
N VAL A 24 -16.95 -6.10 5.31
CA VAL A 24 -16.76 -6.16 6.76
C VAL A 24 -18.02 -5.71 7.50
N GLN A 25 -18.66 -4.62 7.08
CA GLN A 25 -19.89 -4.14 7.69
C GLN A 25 -21.06 -5.13 7.52
N SER A 26 -21.19 -5.75 6.34
CA SER A 26 -22.19 -6.78 6.10
C SER A 26 -21.99 -8.01 6.96
N ALA A 27 -20.74 -8.42 7.21
CA ALA A 27 -20.44 -9.52 8.13
C ALA A 27 -20.90 -9.22 9.57
N VAL A 28 -20.65 -7.99 10.05
CA VAL A 28 -21.09 -7.54 11.40
C VAL A 28 -22.61 -7.47 11.52
N ARG A 29 -23.32 -7.05 10.46
CA ARG A 29 -24.79 -6.91 10.46
C ARG A 29 -25.53 -8.22 10.23
N SER A 30 -24.83 -9.33 10.00
CA SER A 30 -25.48 -10.62 9.73
C SER A 30 -26.24 -11.11 10.98
N ASN A 31 -27.52 -11.47 10.82
CA ASN A 31 -28.41 -11.90 11.91
C ASN A 31 -28.16 -13.36 12.34
N GLY A 32 -26.91 -13.70 12.65
CA GLY A 32 -26.50 -15.05 13.06
C GLY A 32 -25.47 -15.04 14.19
N PRO A 33 -24.87 -16.20 14.55
CA PRO A 33 -23.82 -16.31 15.57
C PRO A 33 -22.47 -15.70 15.13
N GLY A 34 -22.48 -14.78 14.16
CA GLY A 34 -21.30 -14.20 13.55
C GLY A 34 -20.61 -13.12 14.41
N PRO A 35 -19.56 -12.50 13.85
CA PRO A 35 -18.79 -11.46 14.53
C PRO A 35 -19.66 -10.26 14.88
N LYS A 36 -19.53 -9.74 16.10
CA LYS A 36 -20.34 -8.63 16.62
C LYS A 36 -19.71 -7.25 16.38
N SER A 37 -18.46 -7.20 15.91
CA SER A 37 -17.75 -5.95 15.64
C SER A 37 -16.75 -6.07 14.49
N VAL A 38 -16.37 -4.92 13.92
CA VAL A 38 -15.31 -4.83 12.90
C VAL A 38 -14.02 -5.47 13.40
N SER A 39 -13.63 -5.19 14.64
CA SER A 39 -12.41 -5.76 15.24
C SER A 39 -12.47 -7.29 15.35
N GLU A 40 -13.65 -7.87 15.61
CA GLU A 40 -13.83 -9.32 15.61
C GLU A 40 -13.74 -9.91 14.20
N VAL A 41 -14.33 -9.26 13.19
CA VAL A 41 -14.19 -9.68 11.78
C VAL A 41 -12.72 -9.70 11.38
N VAL A 42 -11.96 -8.66 11.71
CA VAL A 42 -10.53 -8.57 11.38
C VAL A 42 -9.73 -9.64 12.14
N ARG A 43 -9.99 -9.84 13.43
CA ARG A 43 -9.33 -10.90 14.20
C ARG A 43 -9.60 -12.29 13.63
N LEU A 44 -10.85 -12.60 13.30
CA LEU A 44 -11.23 -13.86 12.67
C LEU A 44 -10.52 -14.04 11.33
N ALA A 45 -10.56 -13.01 10.46
CA ALA A 45 -9.89 -13.05 9.17
C ALA A 45 -8.38 -13.30 9.29
N VAL A 46 -7.70 -12.64 10.21
CA VAL A 46 -6.25 -12.84 10.43
C VAL A 46 -5.95 -14.21 11.06
N THR A 47 -6.86 -14.75 11.86
CA THR A 47 -6.66 -16.05 12.53
C THR A 47 -6.86 -17.22 11.56
N GLU A 48 -7.82 -17.11 10.66
CA GLU A 48 -8.19 -18.14 9.68
C GLU A 48 -7.35 -18.09 8.40
N PHE A 49 -6.67 -16.97 8.13
CA PHE A 49 -5.90 -16.80 6.91
C PHE A 49 -4.54 -17.48 7.00
N ASP A 50 -4.25 -18.35 6.03
CA ASP A 50 -2.96 -18.99 5.88
C ASP A 50 -1.94 -18.02 5.27
N PHE A 51 -1.07 -17.47 6.12
CA PHE A 51 0.01 -16.58 5.70
C PHE A 51 1.21 -17.31 5.10
N ASP A 52 1.38 -18.62 5.31
CA ASP A 52 2.51 -19.38 4.79
C ASP A 52 2.39 -19.60 3.28
N THR A 53 1.15 -19.67 2.78
CA THR A 53 0.85 -19.76 1.34
C THR A 53 0.60 -18.39 0.69
N PHE A 54 0.56 -17.31 1.46
CA PHE A 54 0.31 -15.98 0.92
C PHE A 54 1.54 -15.40 0.22
N ASN A 55 1.48 -15.37 -1.11
CA ASN A 55 2.47 -14.65 -1.91
C ASN A 55 1.91 -13.30 -2.37
N PRO A 56 2.48 -12.16 -1.94
CA PRO A 56 1.99 -10.85 -2.34
C PRO A 56 2.19 -10.63 -3.84
N VAL A 57 1.09 -10.54 -4.60
CA VAL A 57 1.10 -10.14 -6.01
C VAL A 57 1.26 -8.62 -6.08
N ARG A 58 2.48 -8.12 -5.87
CA ARG A 58 2.82 -6.72 -6.09
C ARG A 58 4.10 -6.64 -6.90
N GLU A 59 4.11 -5.80 -7.92
CA GLU A 59 5.37 -5.43 -8.57
C GLU A 59 6.27 -4.77 -7.50
N PRO A 60 7.51 -5.25 -7.32
CA PRO A 60 8.36 -4.75 -6.25
C PRO A 60 8.70 -3.28 -6.47
N HIS A 61 8.05 -2.40 -5.71
CA HIS A 61 8.36 -0.97 -5.74
C HIS A 61 9.69 -0.71 -5.02
N ARG A 62 10.62 -0.05 -5.69
CA ARG A 62 11.84 0.49 -5.05
C ARG A 62 11.67 1.97 -4.77
N GLN A 63 12.03 2.39 -3.56
CA GLN A 63 12.13 3.81 -3.25
C GLN A 63 13.38 4.38 -3.91
N ILE A 64 13.21 5.43 -4.69
CA ILE A 64 14.30 6.20 -5.29
C ILE A 64 14.18 7.66 -4.86
N SER A 65 15.33 8.33 -4.75
CA SER A 65 15.38 9.78 -4.47
C SER A 65 15.84 10.51 -5.71
N VAL A 66 15.05 11.48 -6.16
CA VAL A 66 15.36 12.33 -7.32
C VAL A 66 15.29 13.79 -6.92
N ARG A 67 16.10 14.64 -7.57
CA ARG A 67 16.02 16.08 -7.41
C ARG A 67 15.02 16.64 -8.41
N LEU A 68 14.02 17.34 -7.92
CA LEU A 68 13.09 18.10 -8.75
C LEU A 68 13.31 19.61 -8.51
N PRO A 69 13.31 20.42 -9.57
CA PRO A 69 13.14 21.87 -9.49
C PRO A 69 11.96 22.27 -8.57
N GLY A 70 12.09 23.42 -7.89
CA GLY A 70 11.15 23.84 -6.85
C GLY A 70 9.73 24.10 -7.35
N ASP A 71 9.62 24.61 -8.57
CA ASP A 71 8.38 24.80 -9.33
C ASP A 71 7.69 23.45 -9.64
N LEU A 72 8.42 22.46 -10.15
CA LEU A 72 7.89 21.11 -10.40
C LEU A 72 7.45 20.42 -9.11
N ARG A 73 8.22 20.56 -8.02
CA ARG A 73 7.83 20.03 -6.71
C ARG A 73 6.56 20.70 -6.18
N THR A 74 6.40 22.01 -6.39
CA THR A 74 5.21 22.76 -5.96
C THR A 74 3.98 22.34 -6.77
N LEU A 75 4.12 22.22 -8.09
CA LEU A 75 3.08 21.71 -8.97
C LEU A 75 2.63 20.31 -8.55
N LEU A 76 3.56 19.39 -8.34
CA LEU A 76 3.28 18.01 -7.97
C LEU A 76 2.52 17.92 -6.63
N ASN A 77 2.95 18.67 -5.61
CA ASN A 77 2.25 18.72 -4.32
C ASN A 77 0.84 19.30 -4.43
N ARG A 78 0.66 20.36 -5.22
CA ARG A 78 -0.65 20.96 -5.47
C ARG A 78 -1.59 19.98 -6.17
N THR A 79 -1.09 19.25 -7.16
CA THR A 79 -1.85 18.24 -7.89
C THR A 79 -2.24 17.07 -7.00
N ALA A 80 -1.30 16.55 -6.19
CA ALA A 80 -1.55 15.46 -5.24
C ALA A 80 -2.70 15.80 -4.27
N ARG A 81 -2.65 16.99 -3.66
CA ARG A 81 -3.71 17.48 -2.77
C ARG A 81 -5.06 17.60 -3.49
N ARG A 82 -5.06 18.19 -4.69
CA ARG A 82 -6.29 18.39 -5.48
C ARG A 82 -6.94 17.06 -5.89
N LYS A 83 -6.12 16.07 -6.24
CA LYS A 83 -6.58 14.76 -6.73
C LYS A 83 -6.73 13.72 -5.62
N ARG A 84 -6.41 14.07 -4.36
CA ARG A 84 -6.34 13.13 -3.22
C ARG A 84 -5.47 11.89 -3.52
N ALA A 85 -4.43 12.08 -4.33
CA ALA A 85 -3.51 11.04 -4.75
C ALA A 85 -2.17 11.18 -4.03
N SER A 86 -1.43 10.08 -3.91
CA SER A 86 -0.06 10.16 -3.38
C SER A 86 0.90 10.76 -4.42
N LEU A 87 2.00 11.37 -3.96
CA LEU A 87 3.04 11.84 -4.89
C LEU A 87 3.59 10.69 -5.75
N GLY A 88 3.80 9.52 -5.14
CA GLY A 88 4.32 8.35 -5.84
C GLY A 88 3.35 7.80 -6.88
N GLU A 89 2.05 7.89 -6.65
CA GLU A 89 1.01 7.53 -7.63
C GLU A 89 1.04 8.45 -8.85
N LEU A 90 1.13 9.77 -8.63
CA LEU A 90 1.24 10.72 -9.74
C LEU A 90 2.52 10.53 -10.55
N VAL A 91 3.65 10.29 -9.88
CA VAL A 91 4.93 10.06 -10.55
C VAL A 91 4.90 8.75 -11.33
N ARG A 92 4.34 7.67 -10.78
CA ARG A 92 4.19 6.40 -11.51
C ARG A 92 3.34 6.56 -12.77
N ALA A 93 2.16 7.17 -12.65
CA ALA A 93 1.30 7.43 -13.80
C ALA A 93 1.99 8.31 -14.87
N ALA A 94 2.75 9.32 -14.45
CA ALA A 94 3.51 10.16 -15.37
C ALA A 94 4.63 9.38 -16.09
N LEU A 95 5.32 8.47 -15.38
CA LEU A 95 6.36 7.62 -15.96
C LEU A 95 5.79 6.55 -16.92
N GLU A 96 4.64 5.97 -16.59
CA GLU A 96 3.92 5.02 -17.46
C GLU A 96 3.45 5.68 -18.77
N ALA A 97 3.09 6.96 -18.71
CA ALA A 97 2.68 7.74 -19.88
C ALA A 97 3.86 8.19 -20.77
N LEU A 98 5.12 8.01 -20.33
CA LEU A 98 6.27 8.36 -21.16
C LEU A 98 6.41 7.35 -22.31
N PRO A 99 6.47 7.80 -23.58
CA PRO A 99 6.85 6.90 -24.66
C PRO A 99 8.28 6.44 -24.40
N MET A 100 8.51 5.12 -24.29
CA MET A 100 9.83 4.54 -24.00
C MET A 100 10.90 5.13 -24.92
N VAL A 101 11.77 5.98 -24.38
CA VAL A 101 12.99 6.39 -25.06
C VAL A 101 13.86 5.14 -25.13
N ARG A 102 14.09 4.61 -26.34
CA ARG A 102 14.96 3.45 -26.55
C ARG A 102 16.28 3.68 -25.82
N PRO A 103 16.78 2.70 -25.04
CA PRO A 103 18.03 2.89 -24.32
C PRO A 103 19.15 3.16 -25.32
N ARG A 104 19.77 4.34 -25.25
CA ARG A 104 21.07 4.58 -25.89
C ARG A 104 22.07 3.63 -25.25
N LYS A 105 22.61 2.68 -26.02
CA LYS A 105 23.70 1.78 -25.58
C LYS A 105 24.78 2.63 -24.92
N ALA A 106 25.05 2.38 -23.64
CA ALA A 106 26.16 3.00 -22.95
C ALA A 106 27.48 2.63 -23.66
N PRO A 107 28.40 3.58 -23.90
CA PRO A 107 29.68 3.25 -24.52
C PRO A 107 30.46 2.28 -23.62
N ALA A 108 30.92 1.18 -24.21
CA ALA A 108 31.70 0.16 -23.52
C ALA A 108 32.91 0.80 -22.81
N LYS A 109 32.95 0.67 -21.48
CA LYS A 109 34.04 1.20 -20.66
C LYS A 109 35.32 0.44 -21.01
N LYS A 110 36.19 1.06 -21.82
CA LYS A 110 37.54 0.57 -22.11
C LYS A 110 38.33 0.56 -20.80
N ARG A 111 38.55 -0.61 -20.22
CA ARG A 111 39.48 -0.81 -19.11
C ARG A 111 40.90 -0.57 -19.65
N ARG A 112 41.62 0.39 -19.09
CA ARG A 112 43.08 0.52 -19.20
C ARG A 112 43.69 0.01 -17.91
#